data_AF-A0A9N9YKW7-F1
#
_entry.id   AF-A0A9N9YKW7-F1
#
_cell.length_a   1.000
_cell.length_b   1.000
_cell.length_c   1.000
_cell.angle_alpha   90.00
_cell.angle_beta   90.00
_cell.angle_gamma   90.00
#
_symmetry.space_group_name_H-M   'P 1'
#
loop_
_entity.id
_entity.type
_entity.pdbx_description
1 polymer ?
#
loop_
_entity_poly.entity_id
_entity_poly.type
_entity_poly.pdbx_seq_one_letter_code
_entity_poly.pdbx_strand_id
1 'polypeptide(L)'
;MSRLAGGTGDIWDQHPTVSGSTKAWLIVSSMSSMTGGWATMATNVADFTRHMKRPKGVYWQTLFVPGICTLLGVLGIISTSAEKVVYGEYIWDPLELASHWDGPSGRAAAFFVGVSWCVAQIGTNLSANVISCANDMASLWPKYINIKCGVVITTVTAGWITVPWKIISSAASLLNFMGALGVFLAPIAAILACDYWVVKRRAIDVPALYRKNGRYSYGTRAGTNWRAVVAMLVGSVPSLPGLAAAVNPSLDIGGAKNIFDITFLVYGALSWVWPAHETLVEATLHEEVIIVDGMEVTNDGLHGTHTGAKSVQAETIKAAEA
;
A
#
# COMPACT_ATOMS: atom_id res chain seq x y z
N MET A 1 16.42 13.06 27.59
CA MET A 1 15.54 12.07 28.21
C MET A 1 16.30 10.93 28.86
N SER A 2 17.02 10.07 28.13
CA SER A 2 17.78 8.94 28.71
C SER A 2 18.72 9.31 29.87
N ARG A 3 19.43 10.45 29.76
CA ARG A 3 20.27 10.97 30.85
C ARG A 3 19.47 11.40 32.09
N LEU A 4 18.26 11.92 31.91
CA LEU A 4 17.37 12.32 33.00
C LEU A 4 16.71 11.10 33.66
N ALA A 5 16.41 10.07 32.86
CA ALA A 5 15.88 8.79 33.33
C ALA A 5 16.94 7.87 33.97
N GLY A 6 18.22 8.27 33.96
CA GLY A 6 19.32 7.43 34.45
C GLY A 6 19.60 6.18 33.59
N GLY A 7 19.14 6.13 32.34
CA GLY A 7 19.30 4.97 31.47
C GLY A 7 18.20 4.85 30.41
N THR A 8 17.75 3.62 30.18
CA THR A 8 16.69 3.28 29.20
C THR A 8 15.30 3.09 29.83
N GLY A 9 15.15 3.45 31.10
CA GLY A 9 13.93 3.27 31.88
C GLY A 9 13.74 1.82 32.35
N ASP A 10 12.50 1.46 32.70
CA ASP A 10 12.12 0.15 33.27
C ASP A 10 11.83 -0.91 32.20
N ILE A 11 11.97 -0.59 30.92
CA ILE A 11 11.48 -1.43 29.81
C ILE A 11 12.03 -2.85 29.78
N TRP A 12 13.31 -3.04 30.11
CA TRP A 12 13.92 -4.37 30.08
C TRP A 12 13.46 -5.25 31.23
N ASP A 13 12.94 -4.63 32.29
CA ASP A 13 12.42 -5.29 33.49
C ASP A 13 10.89 -5.45 33.46
N GLN A 14 10.22 -4.94 32.40
CA GLN A 14 8.78 -5.08 32.26
C GLN A 14 8.38 -6.54 31.96
N HIS A 15 7.55 -7.10 32.84
CA HIS A 15 7.00 -8.43 32.64
C HIS A 15 5.68 -8.39 31.85
N PRO A 16 5.37 -9.41 31.03
CA PRO A 16 4.10 -9.51 30.34
C PRO A 16 2.93 -9.53 31.33
N THR A 17 1.98 -8.62 31.16
CA THR A 17 0.76 -8.54 31.98
C THR A 17 -0.30 -9.58 31.60
N VAL A 18 -0.17 -10.18 30.40
CA VAL A 18 -1.07 -11.19 29.86
C VAL A 18 -0.32 -12.48 29.55
N SER A 19 -0.98 -13.63 29.70
CA SER A 19 -0.42 -14.96 29.46
C SER A 19 -1.36 -15.83 28.60
N GLY A 20 -0.84 -16.97 28.12
CA GLY A 20 -1.62 -17.94 27.34
C GLY A 20 -2.03 -17.44 25.94
N SER A 21 -3.23 -17.83 25.51
CA SER A 21 -3.79 -17.51 24.19
C SER A 21 -3.97 -16.01 23.97
N THR A 22 -4.33 -15.26 25.02
CA THR A 22 -4.50 -13.80 24.96
C THR A 22 -3.21 -13.10 24.53
N LYS A 23 -2.05 -13.52 25.08
CA LYS A 23 -0.74 -13.00 24.67
C LYS A 23 -0.44 -13.28 23.21
N ALA A 24 -0.71 -14.51 22.74
CA ALA A 24 -0.48 -14.89 21.35
C ALA A 24 -1.33 -14.04 20.38
N TRP A 25 -2.61 -13.83 20.71
CA TRP A 25 -3.50 -12.99 19.91
C TRP A 25 -3.13 -11.51 19.91
N LEU A 26 -2.62 -10.99 21.02
CA LEU A 26 -2.06 -9.64 21.08
C LEU A 26 -0.87 -9.48 20.14
N ILE A 27 0.05 -10.45 20.11
CA ILE A 27 1.21 -10.43 19.19
C ILE A 27 0.73 -10.44 17.74
N VAL A 28 -0.18 -11.35 17.38
CA VAL A 28 -0.73 -11.43 16.02
C VAL A 28 -1.45 -10.14 15.66
N SER A 29 -2.26 -9.58 16.56
CA SER A 29 -2.95 -8.31 16.33
C SER A 29 -1.97 -7.16 16.09
N SER A 30 -0.90 -7.05 16.87
CA SER A 30 0.12 -6.01 16.68
C SER A 30 0.85 -6.19 15.34
N MET A 31 1.18 -7.43 14.95
CA MET A 31 1.76 -7.71 13.63
C MET A 31 0.80 -7.33 12.50
N SER A 32 -0.48 -7.71 12.60
CA SER A 32 -1.52 -7.37 11.64
C SER A 32 -1.74 -5.86 11.52
N SER A 33 -1.74 -5.11 12.62
CA SER A 33 -1.83 -3.64 12.59
C SER A 33 -0.63 -3.02 11.88
N MET A 34 0.59 -3.50 12.15
CA MET A 34 1.80 -3.03 11.46
C MET A 34 1.74 -3.33 9.96
N THR A 35 1.39 -4.56 9.57
CA THR A 35 1.25 -4.94 8.16
C THR A 35 0.12 -4.18 7.47
N GLY A 36 -1.01 -3.96 8.16
CA GLY A 36 -2.15 -3.18 7.67
C GLY A 36 -1.79 -1.74 7.34
N GLY A 37 -0.92 -1.11 8.13
CA GLY A 37 -0.38 0.22 7.85
C GLY A 37 0.42 0.31 6.55
N TRP A 38 1.06 -0.78 6.13
CA TRP A 38 1.83 -0.87 4.88
C TRP A 38 1.04 -1.45 3.71
N ALA A 39 -0.21 -1.89 3.93
CA ALA A 39 -1.03 -2.49 2.89
C ALA A 39 -1.36 -1.51 1.75
N THR A 40 -1.49 -0.21 2.05
CA THR A 40 -1.67 0.86 1.05
C THR A 40 -0.51 0.88 0.07
N MET A 41 0.71 0.92 0.62
CA MET A 41 1.96 0.88 -0.15
C MET A 41 2.06 -0.40 -0.99
N ALA A 42 1.66 -1.55 -0.45
CA ALA A 42 1.67 -2.81 -1.19
C ALA A 42 0.79 -2.77 -2.45
N THR A 43 -0.37 -2.10 -2.39
CA THR A 43 -1.29 -1.98 -3.54
C THR A 43 -0.86 -0.94 -4.57
N ASN A 44 -0.13 0.11 -4.16
CA ASN A 44 0.20 1.26 -5.01
C ASN A 44 1.69 1.38 -5.36
N VAL A 45 2.55 0.46 -4.89
CA VAL A 45 4.01 0.49 -5.16
C VAL A 45 4.34 0.60 -6.65
N ALA A 46 3.44 0.09 -7.50
CA ALA A 46 3.50 0.18 -8.96
C ALA A 46 3.68 1.63 -9.48
N ASP A 47 3.11 2.62 -8.79
CA ASP A 47 3.20 4.04 -9.15
C ASP A 47 4.64 4.56 -9.13
N PHE A 48 5.46 4.03 -8.22
CA PHE A 48 6.87 4.39 -8.11
C PHE A 48 7.74 3.46 -8.95
N THR A 49 7.43 2.16 -8.93
CA THR A 49 8.27 1.17 -9.63
C THR A 49 8.24 1.35 -11.14
N ARG A 50 7.15 1.88 -11.72
CA ARG A 50 7.07 2.19 -13.16
C ARG A 50 8.10 3.24 -13.62
N HIS A 51 8.59 4.08 -12.71
CA HIS A 51 9.60 5.10 -12.99
C HIS A 51 11.04 4.62 -12.70
N MET A 52 11.22 3.38 -12.25
CA MET A 52 12.56 2.83 -12.00
C MET A 52 13.29 2.55 -13.31
N LYS A 53 14.55 2.99 -13.38
CA LYS A 53 15.45 2.67 -14.50
C LYS A 53 15.96 1.23 -14.49
N ARG A 54 16.00 0.60 -13.31
CA ARG A 54 16.53 -0.76 -13.13
C ARG A 54 15.54 -1.62 -12.35
N PRO A 55 15.10 -2.77 -12.88
CA PRO A 55 14.10 -3.62 -12.22
C PRO A 55 14.61 -4.22 -10.91
N LYS A 56 15.92 -4.48 -10.79
CA LYS A 56 16.54 -4.97 -9.55
C LYS A 56 16.60 -3.91 -8.43
N GLY A 57 16.25 -2.65 -8.72
CA GLY A 57 16.22 -1.57 -7.74
C GLY A 57 15.22 -1.85 -6.60
N VAL A 58 14.16 -2.62 -6.89
CA VAL A 58 13.12 -2.99 -5.93
C VAL A 58 13.64 -3.75 -4.72
N TYR A 59 14.75 -4.50 -4.83
CA TYR A 59 15.30 -5.31 -3.73
C TYR A 59 16.00 -4.48 -2.65
N TRP A 60 16.38 -3.24 -2.95
CA TRP A 60 16.98 -2.35 -1.95
C TRP A 60 16.01 -2.03 -0.83
N GLN A 61 14.71 -1.96 -1.12
CA GLN A 61 13.70 -1.73 -0.08
C GLN A 61 13.65 -2.90 0.91
N THR A 62 13.76 -4.14 0.41
CA THR A 62 13.74 -5.36 1.24
C THR A 62 14.92 -5.39 2.20
N LEU A 63 16.07 -4.84 1.79
CA LEU A 63 17.27 -4.77 2.62
C LEU A 63 17.20 -3.64 3.67
N PHE A 64 16.85 -2.43 3.23
CA PHE A 64 16.98 -1.24 4.08
C PHE A 64 15.75 -0.95 4.94
N VAL A 65 14.54 -1.17 4.43
CA VAL A 65 13.30 -0.80 5.14
C VAL A 65 13.20 -1.54 6.48
N PRO A 66 13.40 -2.87 6.58
CA PRO A 66 13.33 -3.55 7.87
C PRO A 66 14.36 -3.04 8.87
N GLY A 67 15.60 -2.78 8.42
CA GLY A 67 16.67 -2.29 9.28
C GLY A 67 16.38 -0.89 9.83
N ILE A 68 15.96 0.04 8.97
CA ILE A 68 15.63 1.41 9.36
C ILE A 68 14.41 1.42 10.28
N CYS A 69 13.33 0.71 9.93
CA CYS A 69 12.12 0.65 10.74
C CYS A 69 12.38 0.02 12.12
N THR A 70 13.21 -1.02 12.18
CA THR A 70 13.58 -1.66 13.46
C THR A 70 14.39 -0.68 14.33
N LEU A 71 15.38 -0.01 13.74
CA LEU A 71 16.19 0.97 14.47
C LEU A 71 15.31 2.10 15.02
N LEU A 72 14.47 2.71 14.18
CA LEU A 72 13.57 3.79 14.60
C LEU A 72 12.55 3.32 15.64
N GLY A 73 12.01 2.10 15.49
CA GLY A 73 11.09 1.50 16.46
C GLY A 73 11.74 1.30 17.82
N VAL A 74 12.96 0.76 17.87
CA VAL A 74 13.72 0.59 19.12
C VAL A 74 14.00 1.94 19.78
N LEU A 75 14.39 2.96 19.01
CA LEU A 75 14.62 4.31 19.53
C LEU A 75 13.35 4.95 20.10
N GLY A 76 12.21 4.80 19.43
CA GLY A 76 10.92 5.26 19.94
C GLY A 76 10.53 4.56 21.24
N ILE A 77 10.65 3.23 21.27
CA ILE A 77 10.37 2.40 22.44
C ILE A 77 11.24 2.80 23.65
N ILE A 78 12.54 2.99 23.45
CA ILE A 78 13.46 3.42 24.51
C ILE A 78 13.12 4.84 25.00
N SER A 79 12.72 5.73 24.09
CA SER A 79 12.35 7.12 24.44
C SER A 79 11.09 7.14 25.31
N THR A 80 10.01 6.48 24.88
CA THR A 80 8.77 6.34 25.64
C THR A 80 8.98 5.67 27.01
N SER A 81 9.90 4.70 27.10
CA SER A 81 10.30 4.10 28.39
C SER A 81 11.01 5.11 29.32
N ALA A 82 11.99 5.85 28.79
CA ALA A 82 12.70 6.86 29.56
C ALA A 82 11.76 7.99 30.01
N GLU A 83 10.77 8.33 29.19
CA GLU A 83 9.75 9.34 29.50
C GLU A 83 8.87 8.95 30.67
N LYS A 84 8.43 7.69 30.75
CA LYS A 84 7.68 7.21 31.92
C LYS A 84 8.45 7.42 33.22
N VAL A 85 9.78 7.24 33.21
CA VAL A 85 10.59 7.46 34.42
C VAL A 85 10.68 8.95 34.78
N VAL A 86 10.71 9.83 33.79
CA VAL A 86 10.86 11.29 34.00
C VAL A 86 9.54 11.98 34.32
N TYR A 87 8.45 11.63 33.61
CA TYR A 87 7.16 12.30 33.66
C TYR A 87 6.06 11.48 34.32
N GLY A 88 6.27 10.18 34.56
CA GLY A 88 5.29 9.30 35.22
C GLY A 88 4.25 8.68 34.28
N GLU A 89 4.22 9.07 33.00
CA GLU A 89 3.28 8.57 32.00
C GLU A 89 3.97 8.17 30.69
N TYR A 90 3.32 7.29 29.92
CA TYR A 90 3.81 6.89 28.60
C TYR A 90 3.36 7.89 27.54
N ILE A 91 4.28 8.73 27.09
CA ILE A 91 4.06 9.63 25.95
C ILE A 91 4.50 8.89 24.68
N TRP A 92 3.58 8.71 23.74
CA TRP A 92 3.83 8.03 22.47
C TRP A 92 3.92 9.01 21.30
N ASP A 93 3.37 10.22 21.46
CA ASP A 93 3.47 11.29 20.47
C ASP A 93 4.77 12.09 20.68
N PRO A 94 5.70 12.06 19.70
CA PRO A 94 6.96 12.80 19.80
C PRO A 94 6.78 14.33 19.81
N LEU A 95 5.66 14.85 19.30
CA LEU A 95 5.35 16.28 19.39
C LEU A 95 4.90 16.67 20.79
N GLU A 96 4.05 15.85 21.42
CA GLU A 96 3.64 16.03 22.81
C GLU A 96 4.88 15.98 23.72
N LEU A 97 5.77 15.01 23.51
CA LEU A 97 7.05 14.92 24.20
C LEU A 97 7.88 16.21 24.09
N ALA A 98 8.04 16.73 22.86
CA ALA A 98 8.81 17.94 22.62
C ALA A 98 8.18 19.18 23.30
N SER A 99 6.87 19.16 23.56
CA SER A 99 6.18 20.25 24.25
C SER A 99 6.54 20.36 25.74
N HIS A 100 7.01 19.28 26.35
CA HIS A 100 7.49 19.26 27.74
C HIS A 100 8.94 19.76 27.90
N TRP A 101 9.64 20.07 26.81
CA TRP A 101 11.05 20.49 26.88
C TRP A 101 11.20 21.98 27.20
N ASP A 102 11.32 22.28 28.48
CA ASP A 102 11.52 23.63 28.97
C ASP A 102 12.97 24.14 28.95
N GLY A 103 13.13 25.47 29.04
CA GLY A 103 14.42 26.16 29.07
C GLY A 103 14.98 26.52 27.68
N PRO A 104 16.08 27.30 27.61
CA PRO A 104 16.62 27.78 26.32
C PRO A 104 17.05 26.66 25.38
N SER A 105 17.72 25.62 25.90
CA SER A 105 18.16 24.45 25.12
C SER A 105 16.99 23.51 24.78
N GLY A 106 16.04 23.33 25.70
CA GLY A 106 14.84 22.51 25.47
C GLY A 106 13.97 23.06 24.35
N ARG A 107 13.67 24.36 24.36
CA ARG A 107 12.91 25.03 23.29
C ARG A 107 13.62 24.96 21.93
N ALA A 108 14.96 25.07 21.92
CA ALA A 108 15.72 24.92 20.69
C ALA A 108 15.60 23.48 20.13
N ALA A 109 15.72 22.47 21.00
CA ALA A 109 15.51 21.08 20.61
C ALA A 109 14.08 20.82 20.12
N ALA A 110 13.07 21.37 20.78
CA ALA A 110 11.67 21.25 20.40
C ALA A 110 11.41 21.89 19.02
N PHE A 111 12.03 23.02 18.72
CA PHE A 111 11.98 23.64 17.39
C PHE A 111 12.56 22.71 16.32
N PHE A 112 13.74 22.12 16.54
CA PHE A 112 14.33 21.20 15.57
C PHE A 112 13.48 19.94 15.38
N VAL A 113 12.92 19.37 16.45
CA VAL A 113 11.98 18.23 16.35
C VAL A 113 10.74 18.62 15.55
N GLY A 114 10.13 19.78 15.83
CA GLY A 114 8.97 20.26 15.09
C GLY A 114 9.27 20.49 13.59
N VAL A 115 10.41 21.11 13.26
CA VAL A 115 10.84 21.30 11.86
C VAL A 115 11.09 19.96 11.18
N SER A 116 11.83 19.04 11.81
CA SER A 116 12.08 17.70 11.28
C SER A 116 10.78 16.94 11.08
N TRP A 117 9.83 17.03 12.01
CA TRP A 117 8.51 16.42 11.90
C TRP A 117 7.73 17.00 10.71
N CYS A 118 7.66 18.32 10.57
CA CYS A 118 7.02 18.96 9.42
C CYS A 118 7.59 18.49 8.09
N VAL A 119 8.93 18.45 7.96
CA VAL A 119 9.60 17.98 6.74
C VAL A 119 9.31 16.50 6.48
N ALA A 120 9.39 15.65 7.52
CA ALA A 120 9.11 14.22 7.41
C ALA A 120 7.66 13.94 6.98
N GLN A 121 6.70 14.68 7.54
CA GLN A 121 5.28 14.52 7.22
C GLN A 121 4.94 15.01 5.82
N ILE A 122 5.54 16.12 5.37
CA ILE A 122 5.37 16.57 3.99
C ILE A 122 5.94 15.53 3.01
N GLY A 123 7.16 15.04 3.27
CA GLY A 123 7.81 14.07 2.39
C GLY A 123 7.04 12.74 2.32
N THR A 124 6.65 12.21 3.47
CA THR A 124 5.98 10.90 3.57
C THR A 124 4.55 10.97 3.03
N ASN A 125 3.77 12.00 3.36
CA ASN A 125 2.39 12.10 2.84
C ASN A 125 2.35 12.37 1.33
N LEU A 126 3.27 13.20 0.83
CA LEU A 126 3.34 13.48 -0.60
C LEU A 126 3.69 12.21 -1.38
N SER A 127 4.73 11.48 -0.94
CA SER A 127 5.18 10.27 -1.61
C SER A 127 4.24 9.08 -1.42
N ALA A 128 3.78 8.77 -0.21
CA ALA A 128 3.03 7.55 0.03
C ALA A 128 1.54 7.63 -0.36
N ASN A 129 0.92 8.80 -0.22
CA ASN A 129 -0.54 8.92 -0.22
C ASN A 129 -1.08 9.81 -1.36
N VAL A 130 -0.51 11.01 -1.51
CA VAL A 130 -1.06 12.03 -2.41
C VAL A 130 -0.84 11.67 -3.89
N ILE A 131 0.34 11.17 -4.25
CA ILE A 131 0.66 10.82 -5.64
C ILE A 131 -0.22 9.66 -6.12
N SER A 132 -0.40 8.62 -5.31
CA SER A 132 -1.21 7.47 -5.69
C SER A 132 -2.69 7.83 -5.87
N CYS A 133 -3.28 8.56 -4.93
CA CYS A 133 -4.67 9.00 -5.09
C CYS A 133 -4.84 9.92 -6.32
N ALA A 134 -3.89 10.83 -6.56
CA ALA A 134 -3.92 11.69 -7.73
C ALA A 134 -3.78 10.90 -9.06
N ASN A 135 -2.95 9.86 -9.08
CA ASN A 135 -2.83 8.96 -10.23
C ASN A 135 -4.15 8.19 -10.46
N ASP A 136 -4.73 7.60 -9.41
CA ASP A 136 -5.99 6.87 -9.50
C ASP A 136 -7.11 7.74 -10.07
N MET A 137 -7.24 8.98 -9.57
CA MET A 137 -8.24 9.94 -10.06
C MET A 137 -7.99 10.36 -11.51
N ALA A 138 -6.74 10.59 -11.89
CA ALA A 138 -6.37 10.93 -13.26
C ALA A 138 -6.62 9.76 -14.23
N SER A 139 -6.43 8.52 -13.78
CA SER A 139 -6.75 7.32 -14.55
C SER A 139 -8.25 7.05 -14.65
N LEU A 140 -9.03 7.38 -13.62
CA LEU A 140 -10.48 7.17 -13.61
C LEU A 140 -11.25 8.21 -14.44
N TRP A 141 -10.84 9.48 -14.38
CA TRP A 141 -11.46 10.58 -15.12
C TRP A 141 -10.44 11.42 -15.89
N PRO A 142 -9.74 10.84 -16.89
CA PRO A 142 -8.63 11.48 -17.59
C PRO A 142 -9.03 12.76 -18.34
N LYS A 143 -10.31 12.88 -18.73
CA LYS A 143 -10.83 14.09 -19.40
C LYS A 143 -10.98 15.29 -18.46
N TYR A 144 -11.18 15.05 -17.16
CA TYR A 144 -11.56 16.08 -16.19
C TYR A 144 -10.46 16.34 -15.15
N ILE A 145 -9.68 15.33 -14.81
CA ILE A 145 -8.71 15.39 -13.71
C ILE A 145 -7.32 15.12 -14.27
N ASN A 146 -6.47 16.13 -14.20
CA ASN A 146 -5.03 15.95 -14.35
C ASN A 146 -4.40 15.73 -12.96
N ILE A 147 -3.14 15.26 -12.92
CA ILE A 147 -2.44 14.96 -11.66
C ILE A 147 -2.42 16.17 -10.72
N LYS A 148 -2.20 17.39 -11.21
CA LYS A 148 -2.17 18.61 -10.38
C LYS A 148 -3.51 18.85 -9.70
N CYS A 149 -4.61 18.70 -10.44
CA CYS A 149 -5.96 18.79 -9.92
C CYS A 149 -6.25 17.67 -8.90
N GLY A 150 -5.85 16.44 -9.20
CA GLY A 150 -5.98 15.29 -8.29
C GLY A 150 -5.27 15.50 -6.96
N VAL A 151 -4.06 16.09 -6.97
CA VAL A 151 -3.32 16.44 -5.74
C VAL A 151 -4.10 17.43 -4.87
N VAL A 152 -4.67 18.48 -5.48
CA VAL A 152 -5.46 19.48 -4.74
C VAL A 152 -6.71 18.84 -4.13
N ILE A 153 -7.43 18.04 -4.93
CA ILE A 153 -8.64 17.36 -4.44
C ILE A 153 -8.29 16.43 -3.29
N THR A 154 -7.26 15.59 -3.44
CA THR A 154 -6.78 14.67 -2.39
C THR A 154 -6.41 15.41 -1.12
N THR A 155 -5.69 16.53 -1.23
CA THR A 155 -5.26 17.31 -0.06
C THR A 155 -6.47 17.89 0.69
N VAL A 156 -7.47 18.39 -0.05
CA VAL A 156 -8.68 18.96 0.56
C VAL A 156 -9.55 17.87 1.19
N THR A 157 -9.79 16.77 0.47
CA THR A 157 -10.65 15.69 0.96
C THR A 157 -10.00 14.95 2.13
N ALA A 158 -8.78 14.46 1.96
CA ALA A 158 -8.09 13.71 3.00
C ALA A 158 -7.72 14.61 4.20
N GLY A 159 -7.27 15.84 3.96
CA GLY A 159 -6.84 16.74 5.04
C GLY A 159 -8.00 17.32 5.84
N TRP A 160 -9.01 17.89 5.17
CA TRP A 160 -10.03 18.70 5.84
C TRP A 160 -11.36 17.97 6.02
N ILE A 161 -11.76 17.13 5.05
CA ILE A 161 -13.08 16.48 5.09
C ILE A 161 -13.05 15.24 5.98
N THR A 162 -11.99 14.43 5.93
CA THR A 162 -11.93 13.19 6.74
C THR A 162 -11.62 13.43 8.22
N VAL A 163 -11.18 14.65 8.59
CA VAL A 163 -10.88 15.04 9.98
C VAL A 163 -9.95 14.01 10.67
N PRO A 164 -8.76 13.71 10.09
CA PRO A 164 -7.94 12.58 10.51
C PRO A 164 -7.38 12.73 11.93
N TRP A 165 -7.32 13.95 12.47
CA TRP A 165 -6.88 14.19 13.85
C TRP A 165 -7.75 13.51 14.92
N LYS A 166 -9.01 13.17 14.59
CA LYS A 166 -9.86 12.35 15.47
C LYS A 166 -9.39 10.89 15.58
N ILE A 167 -8.68 10.38 14.58
CA ILE A 167 -8.18 9.00 14.59
C ILE A 167 -6.94 8.91 15.48
N ILE A 168 -6.02 9.88 15.38
CA ILE A 168 -4.78 9.93 16.18
C ILE A 168 -4.99 10.40 17.63
N SER A 169 -6.22 10.72 18.04
CA SER A 169 -6.49 11.19 19.40
C SER A 169 -6.24 10.12 20.48
N SER A 170 -6.11 8.85 20.10
CA SER A 170 -5.68 7.77 21.00
C SER A 170 -4.94 6.67 20.24
N ALA A 171 -3.96 6.04 20.90
CA ALA A 171 -3.21 4.92 20.35
C ALA A 171 -4.12 3.73 19.97
N ALA A 172 -5.17 3.47 20.75
CA ALA A 172 -6.14 2.43 20.46
C ALA A 172 -6.93 2.70 19.17
N SER A 173 -7.40 3.94 18.99
CA SER A 173 -8.12 4.35 17.76
C SER A 173 -7.22 4.25 16.52
N LEU A 174 -5.95 4.63 16.65
CA LEU A 174 -4.96 4.48 15.57
C LEU A 174 -4.74 3.01 15.20
N LEU A 175 -4.49 2.13 16.18
CA LEU A 175 -4.27 0.70 15.94
C LEU A 175 -5.49 0.02 15.32
N ASN A 176 -6.69 0.38 15.77
CA ASN A 176 -7.95 -0.10 15.21
C ASN A 176 -8.13 0.33 13.76
N PHE A 177 -7.83 1.60 13.44
CA PHE A 177 -7.88 2.11 12.08
C PHE A 177 -6.89 1.39 11.16
N MET A 178 -5.64 1.17 11.61
CA MET A 178 -4.64 0.41 10.84
C MET A 178 -5.07 -1.05 10.61
N GLY A 179 -5.69 -1.69 11.60
CA GLY A 179 -6.27 -3.02 11.46
C GLY A 179 -7.42 -3.04 10.44
N ALA A 180 -8.29 -2.02 10.47
CA ALA A 180 -9.42 -1.87 9.55
C ALA A 180 -8.97 -1.74 8.09
N LEU A 181 -7.89 -1.01 7.82
CA LEU A 181 -7.31 -0.91 6.47
C LEU A 181 -6.89 -2.27 5.94
N GLY A 182 -6.25 -3.10 6.79
CA GLY A 182 -5.82 -4.44 6.43
C GLY A 182 -6.96 -5.34 5.94
N VAL A 183 -8.15 -5.22 6.54
CA VAL A 183 -9.34 -6.03 6.19
C VAL A 183 -9.73 -5.89 4.72
N PHE A 184 -9.62 -4.69 4.16
CA PHE A 184 -10.02 -4.43 2.77
C PHE A 184 -8.84 -4.44 1.80
N LEU A 185 -7.69 -3.92 2.21
CA LEU A 185 -6.54 -3.80 1.31
C LEU A 185 -5.82 -5.12 1.09
N ALA A 186 -5.77 -6.02 2.09
CA ALA A 186 -5.10 -7.31 1.92
C ALA A 186 -5.80 -8.18 0.86
N PRO A 187 -7.15 -8.32 0.83
CA PRO A 187 -7.85 -8.99 -0.27
C PRO A 187 -7.56 -8.39 -1.66
N ILE A 188 -7.49 -7.07 -1.78
CA ILE A 188 -7.17 -6.40 -3.05
C ILE A 188 -5.75 -6.79 -3.51
N ALA A 189 -4.76 -6.67 -2.63
CA ALA A 189 -3.39 -7.05 -2.94
C ALA A 189 -3.27 -8.54 -3.31
N ALA A 190 -3.98 -9.42 -2.61
CA ALA A 190 -4.02 -10.85 -2.88
C ALA A 190 -4.62 -11.17 -4.26
N ILE A 191 -5.73 -10.54 -4.63
CA ILE A 191 -6.36 -10.70 -5.96
C ILE A 191 -5.40 -10.23 -7.05
N LEU A 192 -4.78 -9.05 -6.90
CA LEU A 192 -3.83 -8.52 -7.87
C LEU A 192 -2.62 -9.45 -8.06
N ALA A 193 -2.05 -9.95 -6.96
CA ALA A 193 -0.91 -10.87 -7.00
C ALA A 193 -1.28 -12.21 -7.66
N CYS A 194 -2.44 -12.78 -7.30
CA CYS A 194 -2.93 -14.03 -7.86
C CYS A 194 -3.24 -13.89 -9.36
N ASP A 195 -3.93 -12.82 -9.74
CA ASP A 195 -4.30 -12.54 -11.11
C ASP A 195 -3.06 -12.40 -12.01
N TYR A 196 -2.06 -11.65 -11.56
CA TYR A 196 -0.85 -11.43 -12.34
C TYR A 196 0.06 -12.66 -12.42
N TRP A 197 0.40 -13.28 -11.28
CA TRP A 197 1.41 -14.35 -11.26
C TRP A 197 0.85 -15.74 -11.51
N VAL A 198 -0.36 -16.04 -11.04
CA VAL A 198 -0.93 -17.39 -11.11
C VAL A 198 -1.84 -17.52 -12.33
N VAL A 199 -2.84 -16.64 -12.46
CA VAL A 199 -3.85 -16.73 -13.51
C VAL A 199 -3.26 -16.33 -14.86
N LYS A 200 -2.69 -15.13 -14.96
CA LYS A 200 -2.14 -14.57 -16.20
C LYS A 200 -0.66 -14.92 -16.44
N ARG A 201 -0.01 -15.59 -15.49
CA ARG A 201 1.40 -16.05 -15.60
C ARG A 201 2.38 -14.96 -16.06
N ARG A 202 2.16 -13.72 -15.62
CA ARG A 202 2.92 -12.50 -15.97
C ARG A 202 2.71 -11.96 -17.39
N ALA A 203 1.73 -12.47 -18.15
CA ALA A 203 1.39 -12.00 -19.48
C ALA A 203 0.17 -11.04 -19.45
N ILE A 204 0.37 -9.78 -19.82
CA ILE A 204 -0.69 -8.75 -19.87
C ILE A 204 -0.69 -8.04 -21.23
N ASP A 205 -1.87 -7.70 -21.74
CA ASP A 205 -2.08 -6.85 -22.93
C ASP A 205 -2.21 -5.39 -22.49
N VAL A 206 -1.12 -4.62 -22.55
CA VAL A 206 -1.12 -3.21 -22.08
C VAL A 206 -2.08 -2.34 -22.89
N PRO A 207 -2.11 -2.38 -24.24
CA PRO A 207 -3.07 -1.61 -25.02
C PRO A 207 -4.54 -1.89 -24.65
N ALA A 208 -4.89 -3.17 -24.37
CA ALA A 208 -6.25 -3.52 -23.99
C ALA A 208 -6.69 -2.95 -22.62
N LEU A 209 -5.76 -2.60 -21.72
CA LEU A 209 -6.09 -1.96 -20.43
C LEU A 209 -6.65 -0.53 -20.60
N TYR A 210 -6.28 0.17 -21.67
CA TYR A 210 -6.72 1.54 -21.94
C TYR A 210 -7.97 1.61 -22.82
N ARG A 211 -8.53 0.47 -23.23
CA ARG A 211 -9.70 0.39 -24.11
C ARG A 211 -10.95 -0.02 -23.34
N LYS A 212 -12.00 0.79 -23.47
CA LYS A 212 -13.32 0.52 -22.85
C LYS A 212 -13.89 -0.85 -23.24
N ASN A 213 -13.79 -1.21 -24.53
CA ASN A 213 -14.26 -2.49 -25.06
C ASN A 213 -13.07 -3.42 -25.36
N GLY A 214 -12.05 -3.39 -24.51
CA GLY A 214 -10.89 -4.27 -24.62
C GLY A 214 -11.14 -5.66 -24.04
N ARG A 215 -10.08 -6.47 -24.09
CA ARG A 215 -9.99 -7.81 -23.53
C ARG A 215 -10.40 -7.89 -22.04
N TYR A 216 -10.13 -6.82 -21.29
CA TYR A 216 -10.43 -6.70 -19.85
C TYR A 216 -11.81 -6.08 -19.55
N SER A 217 -12.73 -6.05 -20.53
CA SER A 217 -14.14 -5.69 -20.28
C SER A 217 -14.94 -6.81 -19.60
N TYR A 218 -14.38 -8.03 -19.51
CA TYR A 218 -15.00 -9.21 -18.90
C TYR A 218 -16.41 -9.52 -19.43
N GLY A 219 -16.71 -9.13 -20.68
CA GLY A 219 -18.01 -9.35 -21.32
C GLY A 219 -19.20 -8.63 -20.66
N THR A 220 -18.96 -7.73 -19.70
CA THR A 220 -20.02 -6.99 -19.01
C THR A 220 -20.06 -5.54 -19.49
N ARG A 221 -21.28 -4.97 -19.58
CA ARG A 221 -21.46 -3.54 -19.93
C ARG A 221 -20.77 -2.59 -18.93
N ALA A 222 -20.52 -3.08 -17.71
CA ALA A 222 -19.86 -2.37 -16.63
C ALA A 222 -18.34 -2.62 -16.54
N GLY A 223 -17.76 -3.54 -17.34
CA GLY A 223 -16.32 -3.83 -17.28
C GLY A 223 -15.87 -4.56 -16.01
N THR A 224 -16.76 -5.27 -15.32
CA THR A 224 -16.50 -5.85 -13.99
C THR A 224 -16.18 -7.34 -14.04
N ASN A 225 -15.10 -7.75 -13.37
CA ASN A 225 -14.79 -9.15 -13.11
C ASN A 225 -15.54 -9.64 -11.86
N TRP A 226 -16.64 -10.39 -12.06
CA TRP A 226 -17.44 -10.91 -10.94
C TRP A 226 -16.65 -11.84 -10.02
N ARG A 227 -15.64 -12.56 -10.52
CA ARG A 227 -14.81 -13.48 -9.72
C ARG A 227 -13.95 -12.71 -8.73
N ALA A 228 -13.43 -11.56 -9.14
CA ALA A 228 -12.69 -10.66 -8.26
C ALA A 228 -13.61 -10.07 -7.18
N VAL A 229 -14.84 -9.68 -7.55
CA VAL A 229 -15.84 -9.16 -6.58
C VAL A 229 -16.20 -10.23 -5.54
N VAL A 230 -16.47 -11.46 -5.97
CA VAL A 230 -16.79 -12.55 -5.04
C VAL A 230 -15.60 -12.87 -4.14
N ALA A 231 -14.38 -12.96 -4.68
CA ALA A 231 -13.18 -13.18 -3.88
C ALA A 231 -12.97 -12.07 -2.84
N MET A 232 -13.19 -10.80 -3.23
CA MET A 232 -13.11 -9.65 -2.34
C MET A 232 -14.11 -9.74 -1.19
N LEU A 233 -15.36 -10.09 -1.48
CA LEU A 233 -16.41 -10.27 -0.47
C LEU A 233 -16.08 -11.43 0.48
N VAL A 234 -15.69 -12.58 -0.05
CA VAL A 234 -15.33 -13.75 0.76
C VAL A 234 -14.08 -13.49 1.62
N GLY A 235 -13.14 -12.68 1.15
CA GLY A 235 -11.96 -12.27 1.93
C GLY A 235 -12.28 -11.25 3.04
N SER A 236 -13.11 -10.26 2.73
CA SER A 236 -13.36 -9.13 3.63
C SER A 236 -14.44 -9.43 4.67
N VAL A 237 -15.53 -10.10 4.27
CA VAL A 237 -16.73 -10.31 5.11
C VAL A 237 -16.44 -11.06 6.41
N PRO A 238 -15.66 -12.16 6.43
CA PRO A 238 -15.35 -12.88 7.66
C PRO A 238 -14.53 -12.07 8.67
N SER A 239 -13.86 -11.02 8.21
CA SER A 239 -13.03 -10.13 9.04
C SER A 239 -13.84 -8.95 9.63
N LEU A 240 -15.04 -8.67 9.11
CA LEU A 240 -15.90 -7.57 9.58
C LEU A 240 -16.35 -7.71 11.05
N PRO A 241 -16.69 -8.91 11.57
CA PRO A 241 -17.02 -9.06 12.98
C PRO A 241 -15.84 -8.68 13.88
N GLY A 242 -14.60 -9.07 13.54
CA GLY A 242 -13.40 -8.66 14.27
C GLY A 242 -13.22 -7.13 14.30
N LEU A 243 -13.45 -6.48 13.16
CA LEU A 243 -13.43 -5.02 13.06
C LEU A 243 -14.53 -4.36 13.91
N ALA A 244 -15.74 -4.91 13.91
CA ALA A 244 -16.84 -4.40 14.73
C ALA A 244 -16.55 -4.46 16.24
N ALA A 245 -15.94 -5.56 16.73
CA ALA A 245 -15.48 -5.66 18.12
C ALA A 245 -14.35 -4.68 18.45
N ALA A 246 -13.44 -4.43 17.49
CA ALA A 246 -12.34 -3.49 17.69
C ALA A 246 -12.85 -2.05 17.86
N VAL A 247 -13.88 -1.66 17.09
CA VAL A 247 -14.50 -0.33 17.17
C VAL A 247 -15.45 -0.21 18.37
N ASN A 248 -16.21 -1.25 18.68
CA ASN A 248 -17.12 -1.28 19.83
C ASN A 248 -16.85 -2.50 20.73
N PRO A 249 -16.05 -2.31 21.81
CA PRO A 249 -15.66 -3.39 22.73
C PRO A 249 -16.83 -4.02 23.50
N SER A 250 -18.02 -3.39 23.51
CA SER A 250 -19.21 -3.92 24.20
C SER A 250 -19.92 -5.04 23.42
N LEU A 251 -19.52 -5.29 22.17
CA LEU A 251 -20.03 -6.40 21.36
C LEU A 251 -19.31 -7.70 21.72
N ASP A 252 -20.06 -8.70 22.20
CA ASP A 252 -19.56 -10.07 22.32
C ASP A 252 -19.72 -10.79 20.98
N ILE A 253 -18.60 -11.10 20.34
CA ILE A 253 -18.55 -11.66 18.98
C ILE A 253 -17.96 -13.09 18.99
N GLY A 254 -17.81 -13.71 20.17
CA GLY A 254 -17.33 -15.08 20.30
C GLY A 254 -15.98 -15.35 19.61
N GLY A 255 -15.81 -16.56 19.05
CA GLY A 255 -14.57 -17.03 18.41
C GLY A 255 -14.28 -16.50 17.00
N ALA A 256 -15.14 -15.63 16.44
CA ALA A 256 -14.99 -15.07 15.10
C ALA A 256 -13.94 -13.94 15.01
N LYS A 257 -13.24 -13.61 16.10
CA LYS A 257 -12.18 -12.58 16.14
C LYS A 257 -10.95 -12.91 15.29
N ASN A 258 -10.80 -14.15 14.82
CA ASN A 258 -9.52 -14.69 14.37
C ASN A 258 -9.53 -15.28 12.95
N ILE A 259 -10.54 -14.97 12.13
CA ILE A 259 -10.65 -15.56 10.79
C ILE A 259 -9.82 -14.71 9.81
N PHE A 260 -8.70 -15.24 9.32
CA PHE A 260 -7.86 -14.56 8.33
C PHE A 260 -7.48 -15.42 7.11
N ASP A 261 -7.57 -14.73 5.97
CA ASP A 261 -7.02 -14.88 4.61
C ASP A 261 -7.15 -16.19 3.80
N ILE A 262 -8.38 -16.45 3.33
CA ILE A 262 -8.66 -17.38 2.23
C ILE A 262 -8.79 -16.69 0.86
N THR A 263 -8.66 -15.36 0.79
CA THR A 263 -8.97 -14.55 -0.39
C THR A 263 -8.20 -14.98 -1.63
N PHE A 264 -6.88 -15.17 -1.47
CA PHE A 264 -5.98 -15.59 -2.55
C PHE A 264 -6.40 -16.95 -3.12
N LEU A 265 -6.73 -17.90 -2.25
CA LEU A 265 -7.14 -19.25 -2.62
C LEU A 265 -8.51 -19.25 -3.30
N VAL A 266 -9.44 -18.43 -2.81
CA VAL A 266 -10.78 -18.29 -3.38
C VAL A 266 -10.73 -17.68 -4.78
N TYR A 267 -9.95 -16.61 -4.99
CA TYR A 267 -9.79 -16.02 -6.32
C TYR A 267 -9.13 -17.00 -7.29
N GLY A 268 -8.05 -17.68 -6.87
CA GLY A 268 -7.37 -18.68 -7.68
C GLY A 268 -8.29 -19.85 -8.04
N ALA A 269 -9.06 -20.37 -7.08
CA ALA A 269 -10.03 -21.44 -7.32
C ALA A 269 -11.14 -21.01 -8.27
N LEU A 270 -11.74 -19.82 -8.07
CA LEU A 270 -12.78 -19.30 -8.95
C LEU A 270 -12.27 -19.09 -10.38
N SER A 271 -11.04 -18.60 -10.53
CA SER A 271 -10.40 -18.36 -11.84
C SER A 271 -9.97 -19.65 -12.53
N TRP A 272 -9.73 -20.73 -11.77
CA TRP A 272 -9.42 -22.05 -12.33
C TRP A 272 -10.67 -22.80 -12.77
N VAL A 273 -11.74 -22.78 -11.95
CA VAL A 273 -13.03 -23.44 -12.25
C VAL A 273 -13.77 -22.70 -13.36
N TRP A 274 -13.74 -21.37 -13.34
CA TRP A 274 -14.25 -20.53 -14.42
C TRP A 274 -13.12 -19.64 -14.92
N PRO A 275 -12.41 -19.99 -16.01
CA PRO A 275 -11.38 -19.13 -16.59
C PRO A 275 -11.99 -18.03 -17.45
N ALA A 276 -11.38 -16.85 -17.46
CA ALA A 276 -11.69 -15.78 -18.43
C ALA A 276 -10.70 -15.94 -19.57
N HIS A 277 -10.98 -16.88 -20.46
CA HIS A 277 -10.10 -17.24 -21.58
C HIS A 277 -9.80 -16.03 -22.47
N GLU A 278 -10.75 -15.11 -22.59
CA GLU A 278 -10.59 -13.85 -23.27
C GLU A 278 -9.41 -13.05 -22.69
N THR A 279 -9.19 -13.06 -21.38
CA THR A 279 -8.13 -12.27 -20.71
C THR A 279 -6.73 -12.86 -20.74
N LEU A 280 -6.58 -14.12 -21.15
CA LEU A 280 -5.30 -14.83 -21.12
C LEU A 280 -4.52 -14.56 -22.41
N VAL A 281 -3.24 -14.23 -22.27
CA VAL A 281 -2.31 -13.97 -23.37
C VAL A 281 -1.06 -14.81 -23.15
N GLU A 282 -0.41 -15.25 -24.23
CA GLU A 282 0.81 -16.08 -24.15
C GLU A 282 2.04 -15.27 -23.72
N ALA A 283 2.11 -14.00 -24.09
CA ALA A 283 3.18 -13.08 -23.74
C ALA A 283 2.64 -11.66 -23.47
N THR A 284 3.41 -10.85 -22.74
CA THR A 284 3.04 -9.45 -22.47
C THR A 284 3.14 -8.63 -23.75
N LEU A 285 2.03 -8.00 -24.14
CA LEU A 285 2.01 -7.06 -25.26
C LEU A 285 2.23 -5.65 -24.69
N HIS A 286 3.41 -5.09 -24.96
CA HIS A 286 3.78 -3.75 -24.50
C HIS A 286 3.25 -2.63 -25.40
N GLU A 287 3.14 -2.91 -26.69
CA GLU A 287 2.80 -1.95 -27.73
C GLU A 287 1.73 -2.53 -28.64
N GLU A 288 0.97 -1.67 -29.30
CA GLU A 288 -0.05 -2.11 -30.24
C GLU A 288 0.63 -2.50 -31.56
N VAL A 289 0.53 -3.78 -31.93
CA VAL A 289 0.96 -4.25 -33.25
C VAL A 289 -0.24 -4.16 -34.20
N ILE A 290 -0.22 -3.19 -35.11
CA ILE A 290 -1.20 -3.05 -36.20
C ILE A 290 -0.60 -3.70 -37.43
N ILE A 291 -1.30 -4.68 -38.02
CA ILE A 291 -0.87 -5.24 -39.31
C ILE A 291 -1.43 -4.37 -40.42
N VAL A 292 -0.55 -3.63 -41.11
CA VAL A 292 -0.88 -2.84 -42.31
C VAL A 292 -0.16 -3.48 -43.49
N ASP A 293 -0.90 -3.88 -44.53
CA ASP A 293 -0.37 -4.54 -45.73
C ASP A 293 0.49 -5.79 -45.46
N GLY A 294 0.14 -6.56 -44.43
CA GLY A 294 0.84 -7.80 -44.08
C GLY A 294 2.14 -7.61 -43.29
N MET A 295 2.46 -6.37 -42.88
CA MET A 295 3.58 -6.08 -41.99
C MET A 295 3.09 -5.63 -40.61
N GLU A 296 3.69 -6.19 -39.56
CA GLU A 296 3.50 -5.77 -38.17
C GLU A 296 4.08 -4.37 -37.97
N VAL A 297 3.21 -3.38 -37.74
CA VAL A 297 3.58 -1.99 -37.47
C VAL A 297 3.29 -1.69 -35.99
N THR A 298 4.32 -1.36 -35.25
CA THR A 298 4.18 -0.83 -33.88
C THR A 298 3.52 0.54 -33.91
N ASN A 299 2.36 0.67 -33.27
CA ASN A 299 1.70 1.94 -33.02
C ASN A 299 2.09 2.45 -31.62
N ASP A 300 3.00 3.43 -31.59
CA ASP A 300 3.48 4.10 -30.38
C ASP A 300 2.55 5.22 -29.87
N GLY A 301 1.45 5.48 -30.59
CA GLY A 301 0.45 6.50 -30.24
C GLY A 301 0.96 7.95 -30.30
N LEU A 302 2.20 8.19 -30.73
CA LEU A 302 2.84 9.50 -30.79
C LEU A 302 3.05 9.98 -32.24
N HIS A 303 3.15 9.05 -33.20
CA HIS A 303 3.27 9.36 -34.61
C HIS A 303 2.16 8.70 -35.44
N GLY A 304 1.45 9.49 -36.24
CA GLY A 304 0.44 8.96 -37.16
C GLY A 304 1.07 8.00 -38.17
N THR A 305 0.68 6.72 -38.10
CA THR A 305 0.73 5.61 -39.09
C THR A 305 1.82 5.52 -40.18
N HIS A 306 2.92 6.29 -40.17
CA HIS A 306 3.85 6.32 -41.31
C HIS A 306 5.35 6.31 -40.96
N THR A 307 5.77 6.05 -39.72
CA THR A 307 7.19 6.09 -39.34
C THR A 307 7.73 4.81 -38.70
N GLY A 308 7.33 3.63 -39.18
CA GLY A 308 7.83 2.33 -38.69
C GLY A 308 8.58 1.46 -39.69
N ALA A 309 8.62 1.82 -40.98
CA ALA A 309 9.07 0.90 -42.04
C ALA A 309 10.60 0.66 -42.13
N LYS A 310 11.43 1.08 -41.17
CA LYS A 310 12.90 1.03 -41.33
C LYS A 310 13.73 0.29 -40.27
N SER A 311 13.14 -0.24 -39.19
CA SER A 311 13.96 -0.90 -38.15
C SER A 311 14.01 -2.43 -38.24
N VAL A 312 13.01 -3.12 -38.80
CA VAL A 312 12.98 -4.60 -38.80
C VAL A 312 13.82 -5.21 -39.94
N GLN A 313 13.96 -4.50 -41.06
CA GLN A 313 14.70 -5.00 -42.22
C GLN A 313 16.23 -4.95 -42.02
N ALA A 314 16.73 -4.09 -41.13
CA ALA A 314 18.16 -3.94 -40.89
C ALA A 314 18.79 -5.06 -40.03
N GLU A 315 18.03 -5.65 -39.10
CA GLU A 315 18.51 -6.79 -38.30
C GLU A 315 18.43 -8.12 -39.05
N THR A 316 17.44 -8.27 -39.95
CA THR A 316 17.30 -9.51 -40.73
C THR A 316 18.37 -9.63 -41.83
N ILE A 317 18.83 -8.51 -42.40
CA ILE A 317 19.88 -8.51 -43.43
C ILE A 317 21.27 -8.73 -42.81
N LYS A 318 21.56 -8.20 -41.61
CA LYS A 318 22.84 -8.42 -40.92
C LYS A 318 23.03 -9.83 -40.35
N ALA A 319 21.98 -10.62 -40.21
CA ALA A 319 22.08 -12.04 -39.85
C ALA A 319 22.23 -12.96 -41.07
N ALA A 320 21.95 -12.46 -42.27
CA ALA A 320 22.14 -13.18 -43.54
C ALA A 320 23.51 -12.91 -44.18
N GLU A 321 24.23 -11.88 -43.74
CA GLU A 321 25.60 -11.57 -44.14
C GLU A 321 26.57 -11.89 -42.99
N ALA A 322 27.01 -13.15 -42.98
CA ALA A 322 28.37 -13.49 -42.59
C ALA A 322 29.38 -12.81 -43.53
#